data_AF-Q9Y7H3-F1
#
_entry.id   AF-Q9Y7H3-F1
#
_cell.length_a   1.000
_cell.length_b   1.000
_cell.length_c   1.000
_cell.angle_alpha   90.00
_cell.angle_beta   90.00
_cell.angle_gamma   90.00
#
_symmetry.space_group_name_H-M   'P 1'
#
loop_
_entity.id
_entity.type
_entity.pdbx_description
1 polymer ?
#
loop_
_entity_poly.entity_id
_entity_poly.type
_entity_poly.pdbx_seq_one_letter_code
_entity_poly.pdbx_strand_id
1 'polypeptide(L)'
;MFSEVKSAMQKPTRKYTYREVDESEVISALEDLFVIRPQTLRNICKHFVSELTLGLKEDGHTLKMIPSYVTRRPTGKETGSYLALDLGGTNFRVCEVYL
;
A
#
# COMPACT_ATOMS: atom_id res chain seq x y z
N MET A 1 -11.39 71.11 5.37
CA MET A 1 -11.72 70.33 6.57
C MET A 1 -11.93 68.87 6.19
N PHE A 2 -10.92 68.28 5.55
CA PHE A 2 -10.92 66.88 5.08
C PHE A 2 -9.73 66.21 5.74
N SER A 3 -9.86 65.85 7.02
CA SER A 3 -8.76 65.26 7.77
C SER A 3 -9.21 64.33 8.90
N GLU A 4 -10.35 63.65 8.76
CA GLU A 4 -10.83 62.71 9.79
C GLU A 4 -11.56 61.50 9.20
N VAL A 5 -10.89 60.71 8.36
CA VAL A 5 -11.28 59.30 8.18
C VAL A 5 -10.03 58.47 7.84
N LYS A 6 -9.30 57.96 8.85
CA LYS A 6 -8.59 56.66 8.83
C LYS A 6 -8.18 56.28 10.26
N SER A 7 -9.17 56.03 11.12
CA SER A 7 -8.92 55.36 12.41
C SER A 7 -8.82 53.85 12.20
N ALA A 8 -7.64 53.33 12.56
CA ALA A 8 -7.36 51.99 13.08
C ALA A 8 -8.00 50.75 12.42
N MET A 9 -7.26 50.14 11.50
CA MET A 9 -7.14 48.68 11.41
C MET A 9 -5.70 48.31 11.00
N GLN A 10 -4.76 48.44 11.93
CA GLN A 10 -3.45 47.80 11.78
C GLN A 10 -3.67 46.29 11.97
N LYS A 11 -3.88 45.54 10.89
CA LYS A 11 -3.91 44.08 10.95
C LYS A 11 -2.55 43.60 11.49
N PRO A 12 -2.51 42.69 12.48
CA PRO A 12 -1.23 42.21 13.00
C PRO A 12 -0.52 41.44 11.89
N THR A 13 0.49 42.05 11.26
CA THR A 13 1.40 41.36 10.35
C THR A 13 2.32 40.51 11.21
N ARG A 14 1.88 39.28 11.50
CA ARG A 14 2.73 38.27 12.14
C ARG A 14 3.92 38.06 11.21
N LYS A 15 5.12 38.50 11.63
CA LYS A 15 6.35 38.29 10.88
C LYS A 15 6.65 36.79 10.92
N TYR A 16 6.30 36.07 9.85
CA TYR A 16 6.80 34.72 9.64
C TYR A 16 8.26 34.85 9.20
N THR A 17 9.18 34.46 10.06
CA THR A 17 10.56 34.20 9.67
C THR A 17 10.60 32.82 9.04
N TYR A 18 10.76 32.74 7.73
CA TYR A 18 11.14 31.49 7.07
C TYR A 18 12.55 31.16 7.52
N ARG A 19 12.72 30.01 8.17
CA ARG A 19 14.06 29.42 8.32
C ARG A 19 14.44 28.93 6.93
N GLU A 20 15.64 29.24 6.47
CA GLU A 20 16.22 28.50 5.35
C GLU A 20 16.27 27.04 5.80
N VAL A 21 15.56 26.19 5.06
CA VAL A 21 15.52 24.76 5.30
C VAL A 21 16.59 24.15 4.41
N ASP A 22 17.51 23.41 5.00
CA ASP A 22 18.42 22.60 4.23
C ASP A 22 17.63 21.45 3.59
N GLU A 23 17.50 21.49 2.26
CA GLU A 23 16.80 20.47 1.49
C GLU A 23 17.37 19.07 1.75
N SER A 24 18.68 18.96 2.02
CA SER A 24 19.33 17.68 2.31
C SER A 24 18.89 17.08 3.64
N GLU A 25 18.63 17.91 4.66
CA GLU A 25 18.10 17.48 5.95
C GLU A 25 16.68 16.92 5.80
N VAL A 26 15.84 17.59 4.99
CA VAL A 26 14.48 17.13 4.71
C VAL A 26 14.49 15.82 3.93
N ILE A 27 15.32 15.71 2.89
CA ILE A 27 15.43 14.50 2.09
C ILE A 27 15.90 13.32 2.95
N SER A 28 16.94 13.51 3.76
CA SER A 28 17.44 12.46 4.66
C SER A 28 16.37 12.01 5.67
N ALA A 29 15.61 12.95 6.23
CA ALA A 29 14.51 12.62 7.14
C ALA A 29 13.39 11.84 6.45
N LEU A 30 13.06 12.19 5.19
CA LEU A 30 12.09 11.44 4.40
C LEU A 30 12.60 10.04 4.05
N GLU A 31 13.86 9.90 3.65
CA GLU A 31 14.47 8.61 3.39
C GLU A 31 14.39 7.70 4.61
N ASP A 32 14.74 8.20 5.80
CA ASP A 32 14.67 7.42 7.03
C ASP A 32 13.24 6.97 7.39
N LEU A 33 12.20 7.73 7.02
CA LEU A 33 10.80 7.33 7.21
C LEU A 33 10.38 6.15 6.34
N PHE A 34 10.97 6.01 5.15
CA PHE A 34 10.58 4.97 4.17
C PHE A 34 11.59 3.83 4.07
N VAL A 35 12.79 3.96 4.65
CA VAL A 35 13.79 2.89 4.69
C VAL A 35 13.37 1.80 5.67
N ILE A 36 13.01 0.63 5.14
CA ILE A 36 12.77 -0.56 5.95
C ILE A 36 14.11 -1.26 6.20
N ARG A 37 14.61 -1.15 7.42
CA ARG A 37 15.84 -1.83 7.83
C ARG A 37 15.66 -3.36 7.85
N PRO A 38 16.71 -4.16 7.60
CA PRO A 38 16.61 -5.63 7.54
C PRO A 38 16.02 -6.28 8.79
N GLN A 39 16.22 -5.69 9.97
CA GLN A 39 15.59 -6.19 11.20
C GLN A 39 14.08 -5.99 11.21
N THR A 40 13.61 -4.81 10.79
CA THR A 40 12.19 -4.50 10.66
C THR A 40 11.52 -5.44 9.66
N LEU A 41 12.15 -5.67 8.50
CA LEU A 41 11.62 -6.62 7.50
C LEU A 41 11.49 -8.04 8.07
N ARG A 42 12.50 -8.53 8.80
CA ARG A 42 12.42 -9.84 9.46
C ARG A 42 11.28 -9.91 10.47
N ASN A 43 11.02 -8.84 11.21
CA ASN A 43 9.92 -8.78 12.16
C ASN A 43 8.56 -8.79 11.44
N ILE A 44 8.42 -8.04 10.34
CA ILE A 44 7.23 -8.05 9.49
C ILE A 44 6.96 -9.47 8.96
N CYS A 45 7.98 -10.16 8.41
CA CYS A 45 7.82 -11.52 7.92
C CYS A 45 7.38 -12.50 9.03
N LYS A 46 7.97 -12.40 10.23
CA LYS A 46 7.57 -13.23 11.38
C LYS A 46 6.12 -13.00 11.77
N HIS A 47 5.71 -11.74 11.84
CA HIS A 47 4.33 -11.39 12.15
C HIS A 47 3.37 -11.88 11.05
N PHE A 48 3.74 -11.73 9.78
CA PHE A 48 2.94 -12.21 8.65
C PHE A 48 2.74 -13.74 8.70
N VAL A 49 3.77 -14.51 9.03
CA VAL A 49 3.64 -15.97 9.24
C VAL A 49 2.69 -16.32 10.39
N SER A 50 2.69 -15.53 11.46
CA SER A 50 1.72 -15.68 12.56
C SER A 50 0.29 -15.45 12.07
N GLU A 51 0.05 -14.39 11.32
CA GLU A 51 -1.29 -14.07 10.77
C GLU A 51 -1.77 -15.15 9.79
N LEU A 52 -0.88 -15.72 8.97
CA LEU A 52 -1.22 -16.87 8.11
C LEU A 52 -1.67 -18.08 8.93
N THR A 53 -1.00 -18.34 10.06
CA THR A 53 -1.33 -19.46 10.96
C THR A 53 -2.68 -19.24 11.63
N LEU A 54 -2.98 -18.01 12.06
CA LEU A 54 -4.27 -17.66 12.65
C LEU A 54 -5.40 -17.80 11.63
N GLY A 55 -5.21 -17.27 10.42
CA GLY A 55 -6.20 -17.36 9.34
C GLY A 55 -6.53 -18.79 8.89
N LEU A 56 -5.60 -19.74 9.05
CA LEU A 56 -5.85 -21.15 8.78
C LEU A 56 -6.60 -21.87 9.91
N LYS A 57 -6.59 -21.31 11.13
CA LYS A 57 -7.15 -21.96 12.31
C LYS A 57 -8.65 -21.73 12.43
N GLU A 58 -9.11 -20.51 12.18
CA GLU A 58 -10.51 -20.12 12.28
C GLU A 58 -10.82 -18.90 11.42
N ASP A 59 -12.10 -18.68 11.12
CA ASP A 59 -12.56 -17.51 10.38
C ASP A 59 -12.54 -16.24 11.25
N GLY A 60 -12.55 -15.07 10.62
CA GLY A 60 -12.65 -13.78 11.30
C GLY A 60 -11.32 -13.07 11.57
N HIS A 61 -10.20 -13.68 11.18
CA HIS A 61 -8.88 -13.02 11.18
C HIS A 61 -8.69 -12.14 9.93
N THR A 62 -7.71 -11.23 10.00
CA THR A 62 -7.37 -10.30 8.91
C THR A 62 -7.04 -11.03 7.61
N LEU A 63 -6.26 -12.11 7.70
CA LEU A 63 -5.95 -12.99 6.58
C LEU A 63 -6.96 -14.14 6.54
N LYS A 64 -7.75 -14.20 5.46
CA LYS A 64 -8.88 -15.15 5.33
C LYS A 64 -8.48 -16.59 4.96
N MET A 65 -7.27 -16.80 4.44
CA MET A 65 -6.74 -18.12 4.05
C MET A 65 -7.75 -19.04 3.32
N ILE A 66 -8.46 -18.48 2.33
CA ILE A 66 -9.60 -19.12 1.67
C ILE A 66 -9.17 -20.40 0.91
N PRO A 67 -9.82 -21.55 1.12
CA PRO A 67 -9.55 -22.77 0.36
C PRO A 67 -9.85 -22.61 -1.14
N SER A 68 -8.90 -22.95 -2.00
CA SER A 68 -9.05 -22.87 -3.46
C SER A 68 -9.69 -24.12 -4.10
N TYR A 69 -9.90 -25.18 -3.31
CA TYR A 69 -10.33 -26.52 -3.77
C TYR A 69 -9.40 -27.21 -4.79
N VAL A 70 -8.20 -26.68 -5.00
CA VAL A 70 -7.13 -27.37 -5.74
C VAL A 70 -6.36 -28.28 -4.78
N THR A 71 -6.71 -29.56 -4.74
CA THR A 71 -6.19 -30.54 -3.76
C THR A 71 -4.94 -31.29 -4.21
N ARG A 72 -4.52 -31.14 -5.47
CA ARG A 72 -3.34 -31.81 -6.03
C ARG A 72 -2.57 -30.89 -6.98
N ARG A 73 -1.25 -31.09 -7.03
CA ARG A 73 -0.38 -30.44 -8.03
C ARG A 73 -0.57 -31.06 -9.42
N PRO A 74 -0.36 -30.29 -10.50
CA PRO A 74 -0.34 -30.83 -11.86
C PRO A 74 0.79 -31.86 -12.01
N THR A 75 0.55 -32.87 -12.83
CA THR A 75 1.46 -33.99 -13.10
C THR A 75 2.30 -33.76 -14.35
N GLY A 76 1.90 -32.83 -15.23
CA GLY A 76 2.47 -32.64 -16.56
C GLY A 76 2.05 -33.70 -17.57
N LYS A 77 1.03 -34.51 -17.22
CA LYS A 77 0.45 -35.56 -18.07
C LYS A 77 -1.03 -35.33 -18.37
N GLU A 78 -1.57 -34.21 -17.88
CA GLU A 78 -2.88 -33.73 -18.27
C GLU A 78 -2.90 -33.50 -19.77
N THR A 79 -3.98 -33.92 -20.44
CA THR A 79 -4.17 -33.73 -21.88
C THR A 79 -5.58 -33.25 -22.15
N GLY A 80 -5.75 -32.51 -23.25
CA GLY A 80 -7.08 -32.06 -23.71
C GLY A 80 -7.12 -30.58 -24.06
N SER A 81 -8.29 -30.11 -24.50
CA SER A 81 -8.57 -28.70 -24.75
C SER A 81 -9.45 -28.12 -23.63
N TYR A 82 -9.06 -26.97 -23.10
CA TYR A 82 -9.71 -26.30 -21.97
C TYR A 82 -9.97 -24.84 -22.31
N LEU A 83 -11.09 -24.29 -21.85
CA LEU A 83 -11.36 -22.85 -21.93
C LEU A 83 -10.98 -22.15 -20.62
N ALA A 84 -10.23 -21.06 -20.73
CA ALA A 84 -9.95 -20.15 -19.63
C ALA A 84 -10.71 -18.84 -19.84
N LEU A 85 -11.44 -18.42 -18.81
CA LEU A 85 -12.18 -17.15 -18.75
C LEU A 85 -11.56 -16.29 -17.67
N ASP A 86 -11.05 -15.12 -18.04
CA ASP A 86 -10.44 -14.17 -17.10
C ASP A 86 -11.23 -12.86 -17.09
N LEU A 87 -11.95 -12.68 -15.99
CA LEU A 87 -12.79 -11.51 -15.69
C LEU A 87 -12.05 -10.64 -14.67
N GLY A 88 -11.19 -9.76 -15.16
CA GLY A 88 -10.45 -8.82 -14.32
C GLY A 88 -10.05 -7.56 -15.07
N GLY A 89 -9.36 -6.64 -14.38
CA GLY A 89 -8.77 -5.44 -14.96
C GLY A 89 -9.69 -4.66 -15.89
N THR A 90 -9.16 -4.26 -17.06
CA THR A 90 -9.88 -3.42 -18.04
C THR A 90 -10.61 -4.23 -19.11
N ASN A 91 -10.17 -5.46 -19.39
CA ASN A 91 -10.66 -6.25 -20.52
C ASN A 91 -10.98 -7.68 -20.09
N PHE A 92 -12.08 -8.21 -20.63
CA PHE A 92 -12.42 -9.63 -20.53
C PHE A 92 -11.59 -10.44 -21.52
N ARG A 93 -10.97 -11.54 -21.05
CA ARG A 93 -10.16 -12.43 -21.87
C ARG A 93 -10.74 -13.84 -21.89
N VAL A 94 -10.70 -14.44 -23.08
CA VAL A 94 -11.05 -15.84 -23.33
C VAL A 94 -9.90 -16.50 -24.06
N CYS A 95 -9.42 -17.65 -23.58
CA CYS A 95 -8.46 -18.47 -24.33
C CYS A 95 -8.85 -19.95 -24.33
N GLU A 96 -8.41 -20.65 -25.38
CA GLU A 96 -8.40 -22.10 -25.46
C GLU A 96 -6.98 -22.59 -25.20
N VAL A 97 -6.81 -23.53 -24.28
CA VAL A 97 -5.53 -24.12 -23.87
C VAL A 97 -5.51 -25.58 -24.28
N TYR A 98 -4.51 -25.95 -25.06
CA TYR A 98 -4.21 -27.34 -25.40
C TYR A 98 -3.06 -27.85 -24.53
N LEU A 99 -3.31 -28.95 -23.80
CA LEU A 99 -2.32 -29.65 -22.97
C LEU A 99 -1.90 -30.97 -23.61
#